data_AF-A0A6G0ZJ89-F1
#
_entry.id   AF-A0A6G0ZJ89-F1
#
_cell.length_a   1.000
_cell.length_b   1.000
_cell.length_c   1.000
_cell.angle_alpha   90.00
_cell.angle_beta   90.00
_cell.angle_gamma   90.00
#
_symmetry.space_group_name_H-M   'P 1'
#
loop_
_entity.id
_entity.type
_entity.pdbx_description
1 polymer ?
#
loop_
_entity_poly.entity_id
_entity_poly.type
_entity_poly.pdbx_seq_one_letter_code
_entity_poly.pdbx_strand_id
1 'polypeptide(L)'
;MGLTPVRFFVLCPQVKNEGRALFLNAVCMKCLDGKDADRKLCCRFCATQWDGSSLIMGTMYAYDVFAAMPCCNERLKCNGCQKALMLSHQRLNFYSDYSRKVTCPHCTSVDYHFVKPLAVYYTRQWP
;
A
#
# COMPACT_ATOMS: atom_id res chain seq x y z
N MET A 1 -11.06 2.87 -4.17
CA MET A 1 -9.98 3.83 -3.82
C MET A 1 -9.53 3.56 -2.39
N GLY A 2 -8.23 3.68 -2.10
CA GLY A 2 -7.67 3.42 -0.76
C GLY A 2 -7.34 4.73 -0.02
N LEU A 3 -7.65 4.77 1.27
CA LEU A 3 -7.30 5.87 2.16
C LEU A 3 -6.04 5.52 2.94
N THR A 4 -5.04 6.40 2.90
CA THR A 4 -3.79 6.27 3.65
C THR A 4 -3.75 7.26 4.82
N PRO A 5 -3.21 6.88 5.98
CA PRO A 5 -2.97 7.82 7.08
C PRO A 5 -1.77 8.76 6.80
N VAL A 6 -1.00 8.50 5.75
CA VAL A 6 0.20 9.27 5.38
C VAL A 6 -0.10 10.18 4.20
N ARG A 7 0.21 11.47 4.36
CA ARG A 7 0.15 12.44 3.26
C ARG A 7 1.41 12.31 2.40
N PHE A 8 1.29 11.69 1.24
CA PHE A 8 2.42 11.52 0.32
C PHE A 8 2.72 12.76 -0.53
N PHE A 9 1.72 13.59 -0.84
CA PHE A 9 1.87 14.79 -1.67
C PHE A 9 1.04 15.94 -1.11
N VAL A 10 1.46 17.18 -1.36
CA VAL A 10 0.75 18.38 -0.89
C VAL A 10 -0.67 18.45 -1.44
N LEU A 11 -0.89 17.98 -2.67
CA LEU A 11 -2.19 18.00 -3.34
C LEU A 11 -3.10 16.81 -3.00
N CYS A 12 -2.68 15.89 -2.11
CA CYS A 12 -3.53 14.76 -1.71
C CYS A 12 -4.82 15.26 -1.04
N PRO A 13 -6.02 14.93 -1.60
CA PRO A 13 -7.28 15.26 -0.96
C PRO A 13 -7.35 14.63 0.43
N GLN A 14 -7.64 15.45 1.44
CA GLN A 14 -7.90 14.99 2.80
C GLN A 14 -9.37 14.63 2.92
N VAL A 15 -9.63 13.44 3.47
CA VAL A 15 -10.96 12.96 3.80
C VAL A 15 -11.02 12.79 5.31
N LYS A 16 -12.07 13.31 5.96
CA LYS A 16 -12.36 13.01 7.37
C LYS A 16 -13.18 11.74 7.41
N ASN A 17 -12.65 10.67 8.00
CA ASN A 17 -13.35 9.42 8.22
C ASN A 17 -13.26 9.05 9.71
N GLU A 18 -14.40 8.85 10.37
CA GLU A 18 -14.48 8.50 11.81
C GLU A 18 -13.60 9.41 12.72
N GLY A 19 -13.60 10.72 12.44
CA GLY A 19 -12.79 11.70 13.20
C GLY A 19 -11.29 11.70 12.86
N ARG A 20 -10.81 10.83 11.96
CA ARG A 20 -9.42 10.78 11.51
C ARG A 20 -9.25 11.49 10.17
N ALA A 21 -8.18 12.25 10.06
CA ALA A 21 -7.70 12.78 8.79
C ALA A 21 -7.00 11.67 8.01
N LEU A 22 -7.58 11.28 6.87
CA LEU A 22 -6.98 10.34 5.93
C LEU A 22 -6.74 11.04 4.60
N PHE A 23 -5.85 10.50 3.79
CA PHE A 23 -5.46 11.07 2.49
C PHE A 23 -5.77 10.07 1.39
N LEU A 24 -6.29 10.56 0.26
CA LEU A 24 -6.60 9.70 -0.88
C LEU A 24 -5.31 9.36 -1.65
N ASN A 25 -5.07 8.07 -1.85
CA ASN A 25 -4.10 7.61 -2.84
C ASN A 25 -4.83 7.47 -4.19
N ALA A 26 -4.53 8.38 -5.13
CA ALA A 26 -5.21 8.45 -6.41
C ALA A 26 -4.58 7.49 -7.43
N VAL A 27 -5.34 6.49 -7.85
CA VAL A 27 -4.98 5.54 -8.92
C VAL A 27 -6.16 5.42 -9.86
N CYS A 28 -5.91 5.39 -11.17
CA CYS A 28 -6.99 5.25 -12.14
C CYS A 28 -7.65 3.86 -12.03
N MET A 29 -8.93 3.77 -12.35
CA MET A 29 -9.70 2.52 -12.21
C MET A 29 -9.08 1.34 -12.97
N LYS A 30 -8.49 1.58 -14.15
CA LYS A 30 -7.79 0.55 -14.93
C LYS A 30 -6.59 -0.03 -14.19
N CYS A 31 -5.76 0.83 -13.61
CA CYS A 31 -4.61 0.38 -12.82
C CYS A 31 -5.04 -0.30 -11.52
N LEU A 32 -6.19 0.09 -10.97
CA LEU A 32 -6.71 -0.44 -9.72
C LEU A 32 -7.32 -1.85 -9.90
N ASP A 33 -7.98 -2.13 -11.03
CA ASP A 33 -8.55 -3.46 -11.36
C ASP A 33 -7.46 -4.52 -11.58
N GLY A 34 -6.24 -4.14 -11.98
CA GLY A 34 -5.10 -5.04 -12.11
C GLY A 34 -5.18 -6.04 -13.28
N LYS A 35 -6.31 -6.07 -14.02
CA LYS A 35 -6.58 -7.00 -15.13
C LYS A 35 -6.34 -6.41 -16.53
N ASP A 36 -6.00 -5.13 -16.63
CA ASP A 36 -5.77 -4.46 -17.91
C ASP A 36 -4.48 -4.98 -18.57
N ALA A 37 -4.59 -5.44 -19.82
CA ALA A 37 -3.47 -6.03 -20.57
C ALA A 37 -2.42 -5.00 -20.97
N ASP A 38 -2.82 -3.74 -21.19
CA ASP A 38 -1.98 -2.65 -21.68
C ASP A 38 -1.42 -1.78 -20.55
N ARG A 39 -2.03 -1.81 -19.36
CA ARG A 39 -1.65 -0.97 -18.21
C ARG A 39 -1.33 -1.79 -16.98
N LYS A 40 -0.10 -2.29 -16.92
CA LYS A 40 0.37 -3.10 -15.79
C LYS A 40 1.02 -2.24 -14.73
N LEU A 41 0.59 -2.46 -13.48
CA LEU A 41 1.33 -2.00 -12.30
C LEU A 41 2.16 -3.18 -11.79
N CYS A 42 3.47 -3.11 -11.94
CA CYS A 42 4.37 -4.18 -11.51
C CYS A 42 5.20 -3.72 -10.32
N CYS A 43 5.43 -4.60 -9.36
CA CYS A 43 6.33 -4.32 -8.26
C CYS A 43 7.76 -4.08 -8.77
N ARG A 44 8.41 -3.01 -8.33
CA ARG A 44 9.80 -2.68 -8.71
C ARG A 44 10.83 -3.71 -8.27
N PHE A 45 10.49 -4.51 -7.26
CA PHE A 45 11.43 -5.37 -6.58
C PHE A 45 11.32 -6.84 -7.01
N CYS A 46 10.10 -7.34 -7.19
CA CYS A 46 9.87 -8.74 -7.59
C CYS A 46 9.14 -8.89 -8.93
N ALA A 47 8.89 -7.79 -9.65
CA ALA A 47 8.15 -7.74 -10.91
C ALA A 47 6.71 -8.28 -10.87
N THR A 48 6.21 -8.74 -9.71
CA THR A 48 4.84 -9.23 -9.56
C THR A 48 3.84 -8.13 -9.93
N GLN A 49 2.95 -8.47 -10.85
CA GLN A 49 1.84 -7.60 -11.26
C GLN A 49 0.84 -7.45 -10.12
N TRP A 50 0.35 -6.23 -9.93
CA TRP A 50 -0.83 -5.95 -9.13
C TRP A 50 -2.04 -6.62 -9.78
N ASP A 51 -2.65 -7.56 -9.08
CA ASP A 51 -3.74 -8.40 -9.59
C ASP A 51 -5.13 -7.85 -9.25
N GLY A 52 -5.24 -6.89 -8.31
CA GLY A 52 -6.50 -6.26 -7.91
C GLY A 52 -7.53 -7.22 -7.31
N SER A 53 -7.18 -8.49 -7.09
CA SER A 53 -8.12 -9.60 -6.86
C SER A 53 -8.94 -9.46 -5.59
N SER A 54 -8.40 -8.79 -4.57
CA SER A 54 -9.05 -8.60 -3.27
C SER A 54 -9.87 -7.31 -3.18
N LEU A 55 -10.03 -6.58 -4.28
CA LEU A 55 -10.68 -5.28 -4.30
C LEU A 55 -12.08 -5.35 -4.93
N ILE A 56 -13.06 -4.79 -4.21
CA ILE A 56 -14.39 -4.50 -4.74
C ILE A 56 -14.38 -3.06 -5.26
N MET A 57 -14.48 -2.89 -6.58
CA MET A 57 -14.63 -1.57 -7.19
C MET A 57 -15.96 -0.93 -6.78
N GLY A 58 -15.95 0.40 -6.57
CA GLY A 58 -17.10 1.16 -6.08
C GLY A 58 -17.10 1.40 -4.58
N THR A 59 -16.24 0.72 -3.82
CA THR A 59 -16.09 0.92 -2.36
C THR A 59 -14.89 1.81 -2.03
N MET A 60 -15.04 2.65 -1.01
CA MET A 60 -13.93 3.39 -0.40
C MET A 60 -13.43 2.61 0.81
N TYR A 61 -12.16 2.18 0.77
CA TYR A 61 -11.54 1.47 1.88
C TYR A 61 -10.86 2.46 2.82
N ALA A 62 -11.11 2.32 4.13
CA ALA A 62 -10.47 3.10 5.18
C ALA A 62 -9.00 2.70 5.47
N TYR A 63 -8.35 2.03 4.51
CA TYR A 63 -6.96 1.56 4.57
C TYR A 63 -6.30 1.64 3.19
N ASP A 64 -4.97 1.59 3.17
CA ASP A 64 -4.18 1.59 1.94
C ASP A 64 -4.21 0.19 1.31
N VAL A 65 -4.96 0.07 0.22
CA VAL A 65 -5.20 -1.20 -0.49
C VAL A 65 -3.92 -1.79 -1.08
N PHE A 66 -2.95 -0.94 -1.46
CA PHE A 66 -1.68 -1.44 -1.98
C PHE A 66 -0.83 -1.99 -0.85
N ALA A 67 -0.79 -1.32 0.30
CA ALA A 67 -0.09 -1.81 1.50
C ALA A 67 -0.66 -3.15 1.98
N ALA A 68 -1.98 -3.34 1.89
CA ALA A 68 -2.70 -4.52 2.34
C ALA A 68 -2.39 -5.82 1.54
N MET A 69 -1.80 -5.70 0.36
CA MET A 69 -1.42 -6.85 -0.49
C MET A 69 0.08 -6.82 -0.82
N PRO A 70 0.96 -7.11 0.15
CA PRO A 70 2.39 -7.17 -0.09
C PRO A 70 2.75 -8.40 -0.95
N CYS A 71 3.48 -8.17 -2.04
CA CYS A 71 3.91 -9.25 -2.96
C CYS A 71 5.31 -9.82 -2.64
N CYS A 72 6.14 -9.11 -1.86
CA CYS A 72 7.50 -9.54 -1.51
C CYS A 72 7.98 -8.90 -0.20
N ASN A 73 9.09 -9.44 0.35
CA ASN A 73 9.68 -8.98 1.61
C ASN A 73 10.15 -7.52 1.57
N GLU A 74 10.50 -6.98 0.39
CA GLU A 74 10.85 -5.56 0.24
C GLU A 74 9.70 -4.64 0.67
N ARG A 75 8.45 -5.10 0.55
CA ARG A 75 7.26 -4.35 0.97
C ARG A 75 6.99 -4.42 2.47
N LEU A 76 7.73 -5.27 3.19
CA LEU A 76 7.55 -5.54 4.62
C LEU A 76 8.74 -5.06 5.47
N LYS A 77 9.54 -4.15 4.92
CA LYS A 77 10.71 -3.58 5.58
C LYS A 77 10.36 -2.38 6.46
N CYS A 78 11.12 -2.25 7.55
CA CYS A 78 11.08 -1.08 8.41
C CYS A 78 11.56 0.18 7.67
N ASN A 79 10.93 1.32 7.96
CA ASN A 79 11.30 2.63 7.38
C ASN A 79 12.67 3.13 7.86
N GLY A 80 13.03 2.84 9.11
CA GLY A 80 14.28 3.28 9.70
C GLY A 80 15.44 2.36 9.36
N CYS A 81 15.38 1.10 9.81
CA CYS A 81 16.52 0.17 9.69
C CYS A 81 16.51 -0.73 8.45
N GLN A 82 15.46 -0.67 7.61
CA GLN A 82 15.31 -1.50 6.40
C GLN A 82 15.30 -3.01 6.62
N LYS A 83 15.31 -3.49 7.87
CA LYS A 83 15.14 -4.90 8.20
C LYS A 83 13.68 -5.32 8.02
N ALA A 84 13.46 -6.57 7.61
CA ALA A 84 12.13 -7.14 7.47
C ALA A 84 11.43 -7.19 8.83
N LEU A 85 10.20 -6.68 8.88
CA LEU A 85 9.32 -6.73 10.05
C LEU A 85 8.60 -8.07 10.16
N MET A 86 8.37 -8.71 9.02
CA MET A 86 7.61 -9.94 8.86
C MET A 86 7.96 -10.57 7.51
N LEU A 87 7.81 -11.89 7.41
CA LEU A 87 8.03 -12.62 6.16
C LEU A 87 6.77 -12.55 5.29
N SER A 88 6.90 -12.56 3.97
CA SER A 88 5.77 -12.43 3.02
C SER A 88 4.68 -13.49 3.18
N HIS A 89 5.00 -14.67 3.72
CA HIS A 89 4.02 -15.71 4.03
C HIS A 89 3.27 -15.48 5.35
N GLN A 90 3.84 -14.70 6.27
CA GLN A 90 3.19 -14.31 7.51
C GLN A 90 2.27 -13.13 7.18
N ARG A 91 1.03 -13.43 6.80
CA ARG A 91 0.03 -12.39 6.52
C ARG A 91 -0.63 -11.94 7.82
N LEU A 92 -0.89 -10.63 7.93
CA LEU A 92 -1.77 -10.12 8.97
C LEU A 92 -3.21 -10.59 8.74
N ASN A 93 -3.94 -10.81 9.82
CA ASN A 93 -5.31 -11.31 9.78
C ASN A 93 -6.28 -10.31 9.13
N PHE A 94 -6.03 -9.01 9.28
CA PHE A 94 -6.88 -7.96 8.73
C PHE A 94 -6.10 -7.03 7.79
N TYR A 95 -6.69 -6.71 6.63
CA TYR A 95 -6.11 -5.76 5.68
C TYR A 95 -5.86 -4.38 6.27
N SER A 96 -6.69 -3.95 7.22
CA SER A 96 -6.54 -2.67 7.90
C SER A 96 -5.29 -2.60 8.79
N ASP A 97 -4.74 -3.73 9.24
CA ASP A 97 -3.54 -3.77 10.06
C ASP A 97 -2.30 -3.29 9.30
N TYR A 98 -2.27 -3.47 7.97
CA TYR A 98 -1.20 -2.95 7.12
C TYR A 98 -1.16 -1.42 7.10
N SER A 99 -2.24 -0.74 7.51
CA SER A 99 -2.32 0.72 7.57
C SER A 99 -2.19 1.28 8.99
N ARG A 100 -1.79 0.45 9.97
CA ARG A 100 -1.55 0.89 11.35
C ARG A 100 -0.08 1.23 11.57
N LYS A 101 0.19 2.03 12.62
CA LYS A 101 1.56 2.18 13.12
C LYS A 101 1.95 0.91 13.84
N VAL A 102 3.14 0.40 13.58
CA VAL A 102 3.69 -0.76 14.27
C VAL A 102 5.10 -0.44 14.76
N THR A 103 5.49 -1.05 15.88
CA THR A 103 6.83 -0.89 16.44
C THR A 103 7.79 -1.84 15.75
N CYS A 104 8.91 -1.33 15.24
CA CYS A 104 9.96 -2.18 14.69
C CYS A 104 10.65 -2.99 15.81
N PRO A 105 10.72 -4.33 15.72
CA PRO A 105 11.41 -5.14 16.73
C PRO A 105 12.94 -4.99 16.69
N HIS A 106 13.49 -4.43 15.61
CA HIS A 106 14.94 -4.31 15.42
C HIS A 106 15.51 -2.97 15.84
N CYS A 107 14.74 -1.88 15.66
CA CYS A 107 15.21 -0.52 15.90
C CYS A 107 14.21 0.36 16.65
N THR A 108 13.15 -0.24 17.20
CA THR A 108 12.12 0.37 18.07
C THR A 108 11.34 1.56 17.51
N SER A 109 11.59 1.98 16.26
CA SER A 109 10.82 3.03 15.58
C SER A 109 9.35 2.64 15.46
N VAL A 110 8.44 3.59 15.73
CA VAL A 110 6.99 3.41 15.58
C VAL A 110 6.51 4.22 14.39
N ASP A 111 6.11 3.55 13.31
CA ASP A 111 5.71 4.23 12.07
C ASP A 111 4.75 3.37 11.23
N TYR A 112 4.17 3.97 10.18
CA TYR A 112 3.41 3.27 9.14
C TYR A 112 4.37 2.56 8.18
N HIS A 113 4.93 1.44 8.61
CA HIS A 113 6.01 0.79 7.87
C HIS A 113 5.58 0.21 6.51
N PHE A 114 4.35 -0.32 6.42
CA PHE A 114 3.85 -0.95 5.19
C PHE A 114 3.21 0.05 4.22
N VAL A 115 2.87 1.25 4.69
CA VAL A 115 2.23 2.30 3.89
C VAL A 115 3.29 3.17 3.24
N LYS A 116 3.42 3.05 1.93
CA LYS A 116 4.44 3.76 1.14
C LYS A 116 3.85 4.39 -0.11
N PRO A 117 4.49 5.45 -0.65
CA PRO A 117 4.03 6.02 -1.91
C PRO A 117 4.03 4.94 -3.01
N LEU A 118 2.98 4.92 -3.83
CA LEU A 118 2.86 3.94 -4.91
C LEU A 118 4.09 3.97 -5.84
N ALA A 119 4.60 5.18 -6.10
CA ALA A 119 5.79 5.43 -6.90
C ALA A 119 7.09 4.89 -6.29
N VAL A 120 7.10 4.37 -5.06
CA VAL A 120 8.27 3.67 -4.49
C VAL A 120 8.24 2.19 -4.86
N TYR A 121 7.08 1.54 -4.75
CA TYR A 121 6.98 0.09 -4.94
C TYR A 121 6.48 -0.35 -6.31
N TYR A 122 5.85 0.53 -7.09
CA TYR A 122 5.29 0.17 -8.39
C TYR A 122 5.90 0.98 -9.53
N THR A 123 6.14 0.28 -10.64
CA THR A 123 6.40 0.88 -11.95
C THR A 123 5.21 0.65 -12.86
N ARG A 124 4.87 1.68 -13.62
CA ARG A 124 3.89 1.59 -14.70
C ARG A 124 4.58 1.02 -15.92
N GLN A 125 4.08 -0.10 -16.42
CA GLN A 125 4.48 -0.68 -17.70
C GLN A 125 3.33 -0.50 -18.68
N TRP A 126 3.54 0.40 -19.63
CA TRP A 126 2.63 0.70 -20.74
C TRP A 126 3.37 0.32 -22.04
N PRO A 127 2.67 -0.07 -23.11
CA PRO A 127 3.26 -0.20 -24.44
C PRO A 127 3.79 1.15 -24.96
#